data_AF-A0A661LTA3-F1
#
_entry.id   AF-A0A661LTA3-F1
#
_cell.length_a   1.000
_cell.length_b   1.000
_cell.length_c   1.000
_cell.angle_alpha   90.00
_cell.angle_beta   90.00
_cell.angle_gamma   90.00
#
_symmetry.space_group_name_H-M   'P 1'
#
loop_
_entity.id
_entity.type
_entity.pdbx_description
1 polymer ?
#
loop_
_entity_poly.entity_id
_entity_poly.type
_entity_poly.pdbx_seq_one_letter_code
_entity_poly.pdbx_strand_id
1 'polypeptide(L)'
;MARFLGDNRGMALILTILIISLIVALTLQFNTSMWSNLHAAVNLRDGIKLSCIARSGFNGALAVLHEDTSSGSVDTLREDWAQAKMFSESSASLFDEGLFLVEIADLSGRIQLSKLVDKDGNYDNTQKSIFIRFLSSPEFGLDPQEVEDIV
;
A
#
# COMPACT_ATOMS: atom_id res chain seq x y z
N MET A 1 -39.90 -71.75 -4.51
CA MET A 1 -40.08 -70.54 -5.35
C MET A 1 -40.04 -69.32 -4.42
N ALA A 2 -38.85 -68.76 -4.18
CA ALA A 2 -38.65 -67.72 -3.17
C ALA A 2 -39.13 -66.36 -3.69
N ARG A 3 -40.11 -65.77 -3.00
CA ARG A 3 -40.72 -64.48 -3.35
C ARG A 3 -39.95 -63.36 -2.66
N PHE A 4 -38.90 -62.84 -3.31
CA PHE A 4 -38.20 -61.61 -2.90
C PHE A 4 -38.97 -60.37 -3.36
N LEU A 5 -40.17 -60.15 -2.83
CA LEU A 5 -40.83 -58.84 -2.94
C LEU A 5 -41.02 -58.26 -1.54
N GLY A 6 -40.29 -57.18 -1.26
CA GLY A 6 -40.69 -56.20 -0.23
C GLY A 6 -39.71 -55.95 0.91
N ASP A 7 -38.40 -55.85 0.67
CA ASP A 7 -37.50 -55.28 1.68
C ASP A 7 -36.81 -53.99 1.20
N ASN A 8 -37.53 -52.87 1.32
CA ASN A 8 -37.00 -51.52 1.06
C ASN A 8 -36.03 -51.03 2.16
N ARG A 9 -35.72 -51.83 3.19
CA ARG A 9 -34.84 -51.43 4.30
C ARG A 9 -33.42 -51.07 3.82
N GLY A 10 -32.89 -51.80 2.82
CA GLY A 10 -31.57 -51.50 2.24
C GLY A 10 -31.54 -50.20 1.43
N MET A 11 -32.58 -49.95 0.63
CA MET A 11 -32.71 -48.72 -0.16
C MET A 11 -32.92 -47.48 0.72
N ALA A 12 -33.67 -47.61 1.82
CA ALA A 12 -33.82 -46.56 2.81
C ALA A 12 -32.47 -46.18 3.43
N LEU A 13 -31.64 -47.17 3.79
CA LEU A 13 -30.30 -46.92 4.34
C LEU A 13 -29.40 -46.19 3.33
N ILE A 14 -29.36 -46.64 2.07
CA ILE A 14 -28.56 -46.01 1.02
C ILE A 14 -29.00 -44.54 0.81
N LEU A 15 -30.31 -44.30 0.75
CA LEU A 15 -30.85 -42.94 0.62
C LEU A 15 -30.45 -42.07 1.81
N THR A 16 -30.53 -42.59 3.04
CA THR A 16 -30.11 -41.83 4.24
C THR A 16 -28.63 -41.51 4.23
N ILE A 17 -27.76 -42.46 3.87
CA ILE A 17 -26.31 -42.23 3.79
C ILE A 17 -26.00 -41.20 2.71
N LEU A 18 -26.70 -41.24 1.57
CA LEU A 18 -26.55 -40.27 0.49
C LEU A 18 -27.00 -38.86 0.90
N ILE A 19 -28.13 -38.75 1.61
CA ILE A 19 -28.61 -37.47 2.14
C ILE A 19 -27.63 -36.93 3.19
N ILE A 20 -27.17 -37.77 4.12
CA ILE A 20 -26.21 -37.39 5.16
C ILE A 20 -24.89 -36.96 4.53
N SER A 21 -24.36 -37.71 3.57
CA SER A 21 -23.09 -37.36 2.91
C SER A 21 -23.17 -36.02 2.18
N LEU A 22 -24.30 -35.76 1.49
CA LEU A 22 -24.55 -34.47 0.85
C LEU A 22 -24.64 -33.34 1.88
N ILE A 23 -25.41 -33.52 2.96
CA ILE A 23 -25.53 -32.51 4.02
C ILE A 23 -24.18 -32.21 4.66
N VAL A 24 -23.37 -33.23 4.95
CA VAL A 24 -22.04 -33.07 5.53
C VAL A 24 -21.13 -32.28 4.59
N ALA A 25 -21.09 -32.64 3.31
CA ALA A 25 -20.27 -31.94 2.32
C ALA A 25 -20.69 -30.45 2.19
N LEU A 26 -21.99 -30.17 2.08
CA LEU A 26 -22.51 -28.80 1.98
C LEU A 26 -22.22 -27.99 3.25
N THR A 27 -22.38 -28.59 4.43
CA THR A 27 -22.13 -27.93 5.72
C THR A 27 -20.66 -27.55 5.88
N LEU A 28 -19.73 -28.46 5.49
CA LEU A 28 -18.29 -28.18 5.54
C LEU A 28 -17.89 -27.08 4.56
N GLN A 29 -18.42 -27.10 3.34
CA GLN A 29 -18.14 -26.06 2.34
C GLN A 29 -18.70 -24.70 2.77
N PHE A 30 -19.92 -24.69 3.31
CA PHE A 30 -20.55 -23.48 3.83
C PHE A 30 -19.75 -22.90 5.00
N ASN A 31 -19.32 -23.73 5.96
CA ASN A 31 -18.52 -23.30 7.10
C ASN A 31 -17.20 -22.64 6.64
N THR A 32 -16.48 -23.30 5.73
CA THR A 32 -15.24 -22.76 5.15
C THR A 32 -15.47 -21.41 4.47
N SER A 33 -16.55 -21.31 3.68
CA SER A 33 -16.89 -20.08 2.94
C SER A 33 -17.27 -18.95 3.90
N MET A 34 -17.99 -19.26 4.98
CA MET A 34 -18.39 -18.30 6.01
C MET A 34 -17.17 -17.71 6.72
N TRP A 35 -16.20 -18.53 7.13
CA TRP A 35 -14.95 -18.03 7.74
C TRP A 35 -14.16 -17.14 6.79
N SER A 36 -14.05 -17.53 5.52
CA SER A 36 -13.39 -16.70 4.50
C SER A 36 -14.06 -15.33 4.36
N ASN A 37 -15.39 -15.29 4.29
CA ASN A 37 -16.14 -14.04 4.19
C ASN A 37 -15.99 -13.17 5.45
N LEU A 38 -15.95 -13.79 6.63
CA LEU A 38 -15.73 -13.07 7.89
C LEU A 38 -14.34 -12.42 7.93
N HIS A 39 -13.29 -13.13 7.53
CA HIS A 39 -11.94 -12.56 7.42
C HIS A 39 -11.87 -11.45 6.38
N ALA A 40 -12.51 -11.64 5.22
CA ALA A 40 -12.58 -10.60 4.20
C ALA A 40 -13.29 -9.33 4.71
N ALA A 41 -14.38 -9.48 5.48
CA ALA A 41 -15.08 -8.36 6.08
C ALA A 41 -14.23 -7.61 7.12
N VAL A 42 -13.49 -8.35 7.96
CA VAL A 42 -12.54 -7.75 8.93
C VAL A 42 -11.43 -6.99 8.20
N ASN A 43 -10.79 -7.61 7.20
CA ASN A 43 -9.73 -6.97 6.42
C ASN A 43 -10.22 -5.71 5.68
N LEU A 44 -11.45 -5.74 5.14
CA LEU A 44 -12.05 -4.58 4.50
C LEU A 44 -12.28 -3.45 5.51
N ARG A 45 -12.87 -3.76 6.67
CA ARG A 45 -13.08 -2.79 7.75
C ARG A 45 -11.76 -2.15 8.17
N ASP A 46 -10.74 -2.97 8.42
CA ASP A 46 -9.43 -2.50 8.89
C ASP A 46 -8.70 -1.72 7.80
N GLY A 47 -8.83 -2.12 6.54
CA GLY A 47 -8.32 -1.37 5.39
C GLY A 47 -8.95 0.02 5.26
N ILE A 48 -10.26 0.15 5.47
CA ILE A 48 -10.95 1.45 5.48
C ILE A 48 -10.45 2.29 6.66
N LYS A 49 -10.35 1.72 7.87
CA LYS A 49 -9.80 2.42 9.05
C LYS A 49 -8.40 2.94 8.79
N LEU A 50 -7.49 2.09 8.31
CA LEU A 50 -6.10 2.46 8.01
C LEU A 50 -6.00 3.52 6.91
N SER A 51 -6.86 3.46 5.89
CA SER A 51 -6.94 4.49 4.85
C SER A 51 -7.35 5.84 5.42
N CYS A 52 -8.34 5.87 6.32
CA CYS A 52 -8.72 7.09 7.04
C CYS A 52 -7.58 7.62 7.92
N ILE A 53 -6.89 6.75 8.67
CA ILE A 53 -5.74 7.12 9.50
C ILE A 53 -4.61 7.72 8.66
N ALA A 54 -4.28 7.09 7.53
CA ALA A 54 -3.26 7.60 6.60
C ALA A 54 -3.65 8.96 6.01
N ARG A 55 -4.91 9.14 5.62
CA ARG A 55 -5.43 10.44 5.13
C ARG A 55 -5.39 11.51 6.21
N SER A 56 -5.67 11.17 7.47
CA SER A 56 -5.53 12.10 8.60
C SER A 56 -4.09 12.54 8.78
N GLY A 57 -3.12 11.62 8.73
CA GLY A 57 -1.69 11.95 8.77
C GLY A 57 -1.27 12.87 7.61
N PHE A 58 -1.69 12.55 6.39
CA PHE A 58 -1.43 13.39 5.21
C PHE A 58 -2.02 14.81 5.33
N ASN A 59 -3.28 14.93 5.79
CA ASN A 59 -3.90 16.23 6.02
C ASN A 59 -3.22 17.01 7.16
N GLY A 60 -2.76 16.32 8.20
CA GLY A 60 -1.93 16.93 9.26
C GLY A 60 -0.62 17.48 8.71
N ALA A 61 0.06 16.72 7.84
CA ALA A 61 1.26 17.18 7.14
C ALA A 61 1.00 18.43 6.29
N LEU A 62 -0.12 18.44 5.55
CA LEU A 62 -0.55 19.59 4.76
C LEU A 62 -0.84 20.82 5.63
N ALA A 63 -1.44 20.63 6.81
CA ALA A 63 -1.68 21.73 7.74
C ALA A 63 -0.37 22.35 8.25
N VAL A 64 0.64 21.52 8.55
CA VAL A 64 1.98 21.99 8.94
C VAL A 64 2.61 22.82 7.81
N LEU A 65 2.55 22.34 6.57
CA LEU A 65 3.07 23.09 5.40
C LEU A 65 2.29 24.37 5.11
N HIS A 66 0.99 24.38 5.38
CA HIS A 66 0.15 25.56 5.19
C HIS A 66 0.49 26.67 6.19
N GLU A 67 0.74 26.29 7.45
CA GLU A 67 1.23 27.23 8.47
C GLU A 67 2.60 27.79 8.10
N ASP A 68 3.52 26.93 7.65
CA ASP A 68 4.86 27.31 7.23
C ASP A 68 4.87 28.36 6.11
N THR A 69 3.99 28.19 5.10
CA THR A 69 3.80 29.17 4.00
C THR A 69 3.44 30.57 4.51
N SER A 70 2.80 30.66 5.68
CA SER A 70 2.42 31.95 6.29
C SER A 70 3.59 32.61 7.02
N SER A 71 4.64 31.86 7.34
CA SER A 71 5.78 32.28 8.17
C SER A 71 6.95 32.86 7.37
N GLY A 72 7.07 32.55 6.08
CA GLY A 72 8.16 33.02 5.24
C GLY A 72 8.16 32.46 3.82
N SER A 73 9.22 32.76 3.07
CA SER A 73 9.43 32.31 1.68
C SER A 73 10.71 31.48 1.51
N VAL A 74 11.26 30.95 2.61
CA VAL A 74 12.55 30.27 2.62
C VAL A 74 12.38 28.94 3.33
N ASP A 75 12.51 27.84 2.59
CA ASP A 75 12.41 26.50 3.17
C ASP A 75 13.78 26.02 3.69
N THR A 76 13.83 25.60 4.96
CA THR A 76 15.02 25.04 5.60
C THR A 76 14.71 23.85 6.50
N LEU A 77 15.68 22.95 6.69
CA LEU A 77 15.54 21.79 7.59
C LEU A 77 15.39 22.15 9.09
N ARG A 78 15.35 23.44 9.45
CA ARG A 78 15.16 23.91 10.82
C ARG A 78 13.70 24.20 11.16
N GLU A 79 12.83 24.14 10.17
CA GLU A 79 11.40 24.45 10.32
C GLU A 79 10.62 23.26 10.86
N ASP A 80 9.39 23.53 11.30
CA ASP A 80 8.52 22.55 11.94
C ASP A 80 8.12 21.42 10.99
N TRP A 81 7.96 21.71 9.69
CA TRP A 81 7.66 20.70 8.67
C TRP A 81 8.76 19.64 8.56
N ALA A 82 10.03 20.03 8.73
CA ALA A 82 11.17 19.10 8.70
C ALA A 82 11.21 18.18 9.92
N GLN A 83 10.44 18.51 10.97
CA GLN A 83 10.32 17.76 12.22
C GLN A 83 8.98 17.01 12.34
N ALA A 84 8.26 16.80 11.22
CA ALA A 84 6.97 16.11 11.17
C ALA A 84 6.95 14.69 11.79
N LYS A 85 8.12 14.08 11.98
CA LYS A 85 8.24 12.83 12.74
C LYS A 85 7.75 12.96 14.19
N MET A 86 8.00 14.09 14.85
CA MET A 86 7.49 14.35 16.22
C MET A 86 5.96 14.44 16.26
N PHE A 87 5.34 14.98 15.22
CA PHE A 87 3.88 14.95 15.08
C PHE A 87 3.33 13.51 15.00
N SER A 88 4.07 12.61 14.36
CA SER A 88 3.70 11.19 14.25
C SER A 88 3.76 10.44 15.59
N GLU A 89 4.64 10.85 16.51
CA GLU A 89 4.79 10.20 17.83
C GLU A 89 3.52 10.32 18.69
N SER A 90 2.77 11.41 18.54
CA SER A 90 1.51 11.62 19.26
C SER A 90 0.30 10.99 18.56
N SER A 91 0.45 10.48 17.34
CA SER A 91 -0.67 10.04 16.50
C SER A 91 -1.45 8.86 17.08
N ALA A 92 -0.80 7.96 17.82
CA ALA A 92 -1.45 6.80 18.43
C ALA A 92 -2.55 7.21 19.44
N SER A 93 -2.43 8.39 20.05
CA SER A 93 -3.45 8.90 20.99
C SER A 93 -4.70 9.45 20.29
N LEU A 94 -4.64 9.67 18.98
CA LEU A 94 -5.74 10.23 18.18
C LEU A 94 -6.72 9.15 17.69
N PHE A 95 -6.39 7.87 17.85
CA PHE A 95 -7.17 6.75 17.35
C PHE A 95 -7.33 5.67 18.43
N ASP A 96 -8.45 4.95 18.37
CA ASP A 96 -8.72 3.81 19.25
C ASP A 96 -7.78 2.63 18.94
N GLU A 97 -7.50 2.41 17.65
CA GLU A 97 -6.57 1.41 17.14
C GLU A 97 -5.79 1.98 15.95
N GLY A 98 -4.46 1.88 15.98
CA GLY A 98 -3.57 2.28 14.90
C GLY A 98 -2.90 3.64 15.11
N LEU A 99 -1.98 3.97 14.21
CA LEU A 99 -1.21 5.21 14.20
C LEU A 99 -0.82 5.55 12.76
N PHE A 100 -0.40 6.78 12.51
CA PHE A 100 0.22 7.16 11.23
C PHE A 100 1.67 7.56 11.44
N LEU A 101 2.48 7.39 10.40
CA LEU A 101 3.83 7.92 10.31
C LEU A 101 3.90 8.85 9.11
N VAL A 102 4.38 10.06 9.34
CA VAL A 102 4.51 11.12 8.34
C VAL A 102 5.95 11.59 8.32
N GLU A 103 6.49 11.70 7.11
CA GLU A 103 7.76 12.32 6.80
C GLU A 103 7.53 13.34 5.68
N ILE A 104 8.06 14.54 5.86
CA ILE A 104 8.04 15.59 4.85
C ILE A 104 9.49 15.82 4.43
N ALA A 105 9.75 15.76 3.13
CA ALA A 105 11.08 15.96 2.57
C ALA A 105 11.00 16.90 1.39
N ASP A 106 11.88 17.91 1.36
CA ASP A 106 12.07 18.73 0.18
C ASP A 106 12.79 17.92 -0.91
N LEU A 107 12.12 17.77 -2.06
CA LEU A 107 12.66 17.10 -3.23
C LEU A 107 13.37 18.05 -4.19
N SER A 108 13.26 19.37 -3.98
CA SER A 108 13.84 20.40 -4.85
C SER A 108 15.39 20.35 -4.86
N GLY A 109 15.99 19.88 -3.76
CA GLY A 109 17.43 19.63 -3.64
C GLY A 109 17.95 18.39 -4.39
N ARG A 110 17.07 17.61 -5.04
CA ARG A 110 17.45 16.45 -5.86
C ARG A 110 17.58 16.83 -7.34
N ILE A 111 18.27 15.99 -8.11
CA ILE A 111 18.37 16.16 -9.56
C ILE A 111 16.99 15.95 -10.20
N GLN A 112 16.50 16.96 -10.92
CA GLN A 112 15.17 16.96 -11.54
C GLN A 112 15.22 16.25 -12.90
N LEU A 113 15.14 14.91 -12.88
CA LEU A 113 15.17 14.08 -14.09
C LEU A 113 14.07 14.46 -15.10
N SER A 114 12.92 14.95 -14.62
CA SER A 114 11.82 15.43 -15.47
C SER A 114 12.16 16.68 -16.29
N LYS A 115 13.28 17.37 -15.99
CA LYS A 115 13.78 18.53 -16.76
C LYS A 115 14.92 18.17 -17.71
N LEU A 116 15.30 16.89 -17.81
CA LEU A 116 16.37 16.46 -18.71
C LEU A 116 16.03 16.72 -20.18
N VAL A 117 14.74 16.65 -20.51
CA VAL A 117 14.21 16.87 -21.86
C VAL A 117 13.15 17.97 -21.79
N ASP A 118 13.18 18.88 -22.76
CA ASP A 118 12.18 19.92 -22.92
C ASP A 118 10.85 19.38 -23.49
N LYS A 119 9.87 20.27 -23.68
CA LYS A 119 8.56 19.89 -24.21
C LYS A 119 8.60 19.42 -25.66
N ASP A 120 9.65 19.78 -26.39
CA ASP A 120 9.83 19.48 -27.81
C ASP A 120 10.68 18.21 -28.02
N GLY A 121 11.12 17.57 -26.93
CA GLY A 121 11.91 16.34 -26.98
C GLY A 121 13.42 16.57 -27.07
N ASN A 122 13.90 17.81 -26.94
CA ASN A 122 15.33 18.12 -26.96
C ASN A 122 15.92 18.09 -25.55
N TYR A 123 17.17 17.63 -25.45
CA TYR A 123 17.88 17.64 -24.19
C TYR A 123 18.20 19.07 -23.72
N ASP A 124 17.92 19.35 -22.44
CA ASP A 124 18.50 20.50 -21.76
C ASP A 124 19.97 20.20 -21.46
N ASN A 125 20.87 20.83 -22.21
CA ASN A 125 22.32 20.64 -22.06
C ASN A 125 22.83 20.92 -20.64
N THR A 126 22.21 21.85 -19.92
CA THR A 126 22.60 22.18 -18.54
C THR A 126 22.22 21.03 -17.62
N GLN A 127 20.97 20.54 -17.71
CA GLN A 127 20.51 19.41 -16.89
C GLN A 127 21.26 18.13 -17.23
N LYS A 128 21.50 17.85 -18.52
CA LYS A 128 22.32 16.72 -18.99
C LYS A 128 23.73 16.79 -18.40
N SER A 129 24.38 17.95 -18.42
CA SER A 129 25.73 18.10 -17.85
C SER A 129 25.78 17.88 -16.34
N ILE A 130 24.76 18.35 -15.60
CA ILE A 130 24.66 18.16 -14.15
C ILE A 130 24.47 16.67 -13.84
N PHE A 131 23.61 15.99 -14.60
CA PHE A 131 23.30 14.58 -14.39
C PHE A 131 24.49 13.68 -14.73
N ILE A 132 25.17 13.91 -15.86
CA ILE A 132 26.42 13.21 -16.19
C ILE A 132 27.46 13.40 -15.08
N ARG A 133 27.66 14.65 -14.62
CA ARG A 133 28.61 14.94 -13.54
C ARG A 133 28.28 14.18 -12.25
N PHE A 134 26.99 14.04 -11.93
CA PHE A 134 26.53 13.28 -10.78
C PHE A 134 26.79 11.78 -10.94
N LEU A 135 26.47 11.20 -12.09
CA LEU A 135 26.69 9.77 -12.36
C LEU A 135 28.19 9.41 -12.47
N SER A 136 29.02 10.36 -12.88
CA SER A 136 30.49 10.20 -12.88
C SER A 136 31.12 10.24 -11.49
N SER A 137 30.32 10.40 -10.42
CA SER A 137 30.84 10.43 -9.05
C SER A 137 31.38 9.05 -8.63
N PRO A 138 32.51 8.98 -7.89
CA PRO A 138 33.15 7.70 -7.54
C PRO A 138 32.24 6.71 -6.79
N GLU A 139 31.23 7.20 -6.08
CA GLU A 139 30.25 6.41 -5.34
C GLU A 139 29.42 5.48 -6.23
N PHE A 140 29.25 5.84 -7.51
CA PHE A 140 28.52 5.02 -8.47
C PHE A 140 29.41 3.99 -9.17
N GLY A 141 30.73 4.22 -9.21
CA GLY A 141 31.69 3.28 -9.80
C GLY A 141 31.48 3.01 -11.29
N LEU A 142 30.86 3.94 -12.02
CA LEU A 142 30.54 3.82 -13.44
C LEU A 142 31.69 4.30 -14.32
N ASP A 143 31.91 3.64 -15.45
CA ASP A 143 32.81 4.13 -16.49
C ASP A 143 32.14 5.21 -17.37
N PRO A 144 32.90 6.02 -18.12
CA PRO A 144 32.34 7.10 -18.93
C PRO A 144 31.34 6.65 -20.00
N GLN A 145 31.47 5.40 -20.49
CA GLN A 145 30.57 4.85 -21.50
C GLN A 145 29.24 4.43 -20.86
N GLU A 146 29.29 3.79 -19.69
CA GLU A 146 28.10 3.45 -18.89
C GLU A 146 27.31 4.70 -18.49
N VAL A 147 27.99 5.80 -18.16
CA VAL A 147 27.33 7.08 -17.84
C VAL A 147 26.59 7.65 -19.05
N GLU A 148 27.20 7.64 -20.25
CA GLU A 148 26.55 8.16 -21.45
C GLU A 148 25.37 7.28 -21.90
N ASP A 149 25.47 5.96 -21.70
CA ASP A 149 24.39 5.02 -22.02
C ASP A 149 23.13 5.21 -21.15
N ILE A 150 23.28 5.80 -19.95
CA ILE A 150 22.16 6.09 -19.04
C ILE A 150 21.40 7.38 -19.42
N VAL A 151 22.03 8.33 -20.14
CA VAL A 151 21.55 9.73 -20.29
C VAL A 151 21.14 10.11 -21.72
#